data_AF-A0A0M3QEV3-F1
#
_entry.id   AF-A0A0M3QEV3-F1
#
_cell.length_a   1.000
_cell.length_b   1.000
_cell.length_c   1.000
_cell.angle_alpha   90.00
_cell.angle_beta   90.00
_cell.angle_gamma   90.00
#
_symmetry.space_group_name_H-M   'P 1'
#
loop_
_entity.id
_entity.type
_entity.pdbx_description
1 polymer ?
#
loop_
_entity_poly.entity_id
_entity_poly.type
_entity_poly.pdbx_seq_one_letter_code
_entity_poly.pdbx_strand_id
1 'polypeptide(L)'
;MILEMTASAIIYSSALAIPSRGSSETARFVSRQTDAGLDILKSSLAFGLYGQKAFDDLSLIFEECRTANWDGYQAEPVFEETYQLAGQFLKALPLGASMPAISAEADGHLTMEWYRTPRRTLSVSISPEGQLHYAALLGGSKAYGTEPFFGEVPEAIMSLINRVMVA
;
A
#
# COMPACT_ATOMS: atom_id res chain seq x y z
N MET A 1 42.84 -19.31 -30.50
CA MET A 1 42.20 -17.98 -30.44
C MET A 1 40.72 -18.22 -30.64
N ILE A 2 40.00 -18.50 -29.55
CA ILE A 2 38.56 -18.82 -29.56
C ILE A 2 37.90 -17.77 -28.67
N LEU A 3 36.98 -17.02 -29.26
CA LEU A 3 36.21 -15.96 -28.64
C LEU A 3 35.03 -16.61 -27.90
N GLU A 4 35.08 -16.67 -26.58
CA GLU A 4 33.95 -17.11 -25.76
C GLU A 4 32.94 -15.95 -25.63
N MET A 5 31.85 -16.06 -26.38
CA MET A 5 30.61 -15.31 -26.15
C MET A 5 30.01 -15.75 -24.81
N THR A 6 30.13 -14.94 -23.77
CA THR A 6 29.32 -15.12 -22.55
C THR A 6 28.01 -14.37 -22.72
N ALA A 7 26.94 -15.14 -22.93
CA ALA A 7 25.58 -14.65 -23.01
C ALA A 7 25.16 -14.07 -21.64
N SER A 8 24.89 -12.77 -21.60
CA SER A 8 24.28 -12.12 -20.44
C SER A 8 22.78 -12.43 -20.45
N ALA A 9 22.36 -13.38 -19.61
CA ALA A 9 20.95 -13.64 -19.36
C ALA A 9 20.43 -12.56 -18.40
N ILE A 10 19.88 -11.48 -18.95
CA ILE A 10 19.07 -10.52 -18.19
C ILE A 10 17.75 -11.23 -17.88
N ILE A 11 17.66 -11.80 -16.67
CA ILE A 11 16.40 -12.30 -16.15
C ILE A 11 15.55 -11.07 -15.81
N TYR A 12 14.60 -10.76 -16.68
CA TYR A 12 13.46 -9.88 -16.38
C TYR A 12 12.54 -10.58 -15.38
N SER A 13 12.99 -10.68 -14.13
CA SER A 13 12.11 -10.93 -13.00
C SER A 13 11.71 -9.57 -12.48
N SER A 14 10.52 -9.09 -12.90
CA SER A 14 9.77 -8.10 -12.14
C SER A 14 9.65 -8.64 -10.72
N ALA A 15 10.53 -8.14 -9.85
CA ALA A 15 10.70 -8.61 -8.49
C ALA A 15 9.43 -8.32 -7.69
N LEU A 16 8.53 -9.29 -7.67
CA LEU A 16 7.72 -9.54 -6.48
C LEU A 16 8.73 -9.93 -5.41
N ALA A 17 9.22 -8.95 -4.64
CA ALA A 17 9.98 -9.22 -3.43
C ALA A 17 9.02 -9.92 -2.46
N ILE A 18 9.01 -11.25 -2.48
CA ILE A 18 8.28 -12.06 -1.50
C ILE A 18 8.98 -11.82 -0.16
N PRO A 19 8.33 -11.21 0.83
CA PRO A 19 8.95 -11.01 2.13
C PRO A 19 9.33 -12.36 2.72
N SER A 20 10.54 -12.47 3.26
CA SER A 20 10.94 -13.71 3.91
C SER A 20 10.16 -13.87 5.22
N ARG A 21 9.38 -14.94 5.35
CA ARG A 21 8.63 -15.26 6.60
C ARG A 21 9.53 -15.82 7.73
N GLY A 22 10.85 -15.76 7.56
CA GLY A 22 11.80 -16.30 8.52
C GLY A 22 12.06 -15.35 9.69
N SER A 23 12.15 -15.89 10.91
CA SER A 23 12.45 -15.11 12.12
C SER A 23 13.93 -15.15 12.54
N SER A 24 14.78 -15.84 11.77
CA SER A 24 16.21 -15.94 12.03
C SER A 24 16.93 -14.61 11.82
N GLU A 25 18.12 -14.47 12.42
CA GLU A 25 18.94 -13.26 12.26
C GLU A 25 19.28 -12.99 10.77
N THR A 26 19.56 -14.05 10.01
CA THR A 26 19.80 -13.96 8.57
C THR A 26 18.56 -13.50 7.80
N ALA A 27 17.37 -14.01 8.13
CA ALA A 27 16.13 -13.58 7.49
C ALA A 27 15.85 -12.09 7.75
N ARG A 28 16.05 -11.62 9.00
CA ARG A 28 15.95 -10.20 9.34
C ARG A 28 16.98 -9.33 8.61
N PHE A 29 18.20 -9.83 8.40
CA PHE A 29 19.20 -9.12 7.63
C PHE A 29 18.78 -8.98 6.15
N VAL A 30 18.30 -10.05 5.53
CA VAL A 30 17.83 -10.04 4.14
C VAL A 30 16.61 -9.14 3.95
N SER A 31 15.62 -9.21 4.85
CA SER A 31 14.46 -8.30 4.79
C SER A 31 14.91 -6.85 4.89
N ARG A 32 15.77 -6.50 5.85
CA ARG A 32 16.32 -5.12 5.97
C ARG A 32 17.03 -4.63 4.71
N GLN A 33 17.83 -5.48 4.06
CA GLN A 33 18.52 -5.10 2.82
C GLN A 33 17.55 -4.94 1.65
N THR A 34 16.49 -5.76 1.62
CA THR A 34 15.44 -5.67 0.59
C THR A 34 14.61 -4.41 0.77
N ASP A 35 14.22 -4.09 2.01
CA ASP A 35 13.50 -2.87 2.37
C ASP A 35 14.31 -1.62 2.00
N ALA A 36 15.59 -1.59 2.38
CA ALA A 36 16.49 -0.48 2.03
C ALA A 36 16.64 -0.31 0.50
N GLY A 37 16.73 -1.41 -0.25
CA GLY A 37 16.77 -1.37 -1.71
C GLY A 37 15.46 -0.86 -2.32
N LEU A 38 14.31 -1.30 -1.81
CA LEU A 38 12.99 -0.84 -2.24
C LEU A 38 12.77 0.64 -1.91
N ASP A 39 13.21 1.12 -0.75
CA ASP A 39 13.13 2.52 -0.36
C ASP A 39 13.92 3.43 -1.33
N ILE A 40 15.11 2.97 -1.78
CA ILE A 40 15.90 3.68 -2.80
C ILE A 40 15.17 3.69 -4.16
N LEU A 41 14.55 2.57 -4.56
CA LEU A 41 13.79 2.50 -5.82
C LEU A 41 12.52 3.35 -5.78
N LYS A 42 11.83 3.37 -4.64
CA LYS A 42 10.65 4.21 -4.38
C LYS A 42 10.99 5.69 -4.29
N SER A 43 12.24 6.08 -4.04
CA SER A 43 12.65 7.49 -4.06
C SER A 43 13.16 7.99 -5.42
N SER A 44 13.27 7.12 -6.43
CA SER A 44 13.68 7.50 -7.78
C SER A 44 12.62 8.34 -8.49
N LEU A 45 13.01 9.44 -9.17
CA LEU A 45 12.11 10.43 -9.79
C LEU A 45 10.97 9.85 -10.66
N ALA A 46 11.18 8.69 -11.31
CA ALA A 46 10.18 8.08 -12.19
C ALA A 46 9.05 7.37 -11.41
N PHE A 47 9.34 6.83 -10.22
CA PHE A 47 8.39 6.06 -9.40
C PHE A 47 8.04 6.76 -8.08
N GLY A 48 8.88 7.69 -7.63
CA GLY A 48 8.84 8.26 -6.30
C GLY A 48 8.01 9.51 -6.14
N LEU A 49 7.76 10.28 -7.20
CA LEU A 49 6.90 11.47 -7.08
C LEU A 49 5.46 11.11 -6.71
N TYR A 50 4.94 10.00 -7.27
CA TYR A 50 3.59 9.51 -6.96
C TYR A 50 3.52 8.85 -5.58
N GLY A 51 4.55 8.09 -5.20
CA GLY A 51 4.65 7.49 -3.86
C GLY A 51 4.80 8.54 -2.76
N GLN A 52 5.67 9.52 -2.97
CA GLN A 52 5.94 10.59 -2.01
C GLN A 52 4.69 11.38 -1.69
N LYS A 53 3.88 11.74 -2.71
CA LYS A 53 2.62 12.45 -2.49
C LYS A 53 1.68 11.67 -1.56
N ALA A 54 1.56 10.34 -1.72
CA ALA A 54 0.70 9.55 -0.85
C ALA A 54 1.21 9.53 0.61
N PHE A 55 2.52 9.47 0.83
CA PHE A 55 3.07 9.58 2.20
C PHE A 55 2.91 10.99 2.78
N ASP A 56 3.04 12.03 1.98
CA ASP A 56 2.82 13.42 2.39
C ASP A 56 1.33 13.64 2.75
N ASP A 57 0.41 13.16 1.91
CA ASP A 57 -1.04 13.21 2.15
C ASP A 57 -1.40 12.46 3.45
N LEU A 58 -0.83 11.26 3.66
CA LEU A 58 -1.04 10.48 4.88
C LEU A 58 -0.60 11.25 6.13
N SER A 59 0.58 11.87 6.06
CA SER A 59 1.15 12.65 7.18
C SER A 59 0.29 13.89 7.47
N LEU A 60 -0.17 14.58 6.43
CA LEU A 60 -1.03 15.75 6.55
C LEU A 60 -2.37 15.39 7.20
N ILE A 61 -3.03 14.35 6.69
CA ILE A 61 -4.34 13.88 7.20
C ILE A 61 -4.23 13.46 8.65
N PHE A 62 -3.16 12.74 9.02
CA PHE A 62 -2.93 12.36 10.40
C PHE A 62 -2.80 13.58 11.31
N GLU A 63 -1.99 14.58 10.94
CA GLU A 63 -1.85 15.79 11.75
C GLU A 63 -3.15 16.60 11.87
N GLU A 64 -4.00 16.61 10.84
CA GLU A 64 -5.32 17.25 10.88
C GLU A 64 -6.32 16.49 11.76
N CYS A 65 -6.25 15.16 11.77
CA CYS A 65 -7.26 14.28 12.38
C CYS A 65 -6.82 13.64 13.71
N ARG A 66 -5.62 13.93 14.21
CA ARG A 66 -5.06 13.36 15.47
C ARG A 66 -5.79 13.80 16.75
N THR A 67 -6.64 14.82 16.67
CA THR A 67 -7.44 15.30 17.81
C THR A 67 -8.91 14.98 17.59
N ALA A 68 -9.60 14.56 18.65
CA ALA A 68 -11.03 14.29 18.59
C ALA A 68 -11.83 15.51 18.11
N ASN A 69 -12.99 15.26 17.50
CA ASN A 69 -13.90 16.25 16.94
C ASN A 69 -13.23 17.15 15.88
N TRP A 70 -12.31 16.60 15.09
CA TRP A 70 -11.62 17.31 14.00
C TRP A 70 -12.58 17.73 12.87
N ASP A 71 -13.69 16.99 12.70
CA ASP A 71 -14.73 17.28 11.71
C ASP A 71 -15.87 18.18 12.23
N GLY A 72 -15.88 18.49 13.53
CA GLY A 72 -16.97 19.22 14.19
C GLY A 72 -18.24 18.40 14.47
N TYR A 73 -18.22 17.09 14.18
CA TYR A 73 -19.33 16.16 14.37
C TYR A 73 -18.96 14.99 15.29
N GLN A 74 -18.11 15.26 16.29
CA GLN A 74 -17.65 14.31 17.29
C GLN A 74 -16.85 13.13 16.71
N ALA A 75 -16.14 13.31 15.59
CA ALA A 75 -15.24 12.28 15.09
C ALA A 75 -14.21 11.85 16.14
N GLU A 76 -13.90 10.56 16.14
CA GLU A 76 -12.79 10.00 16.89
C GLU A 76 -11.45 10.46 16.30
N PRO A 77 -10.41 10.61 17.13
CA PRO A 77 -9.08 10.91 16.64
C PRO A 77 -8.54 9.73 15.83
N VAL A 78 -7.77 10.03 14.78
CA VAL A 78 -6.93 9.01 14.15
C VAL A 78 -5.79 8.69 15.10
N PHE A 79 -5.72 7.44 15.54
CA PHE A 79 -4.66 6.97 16.44
C PHE A 79 -3.34 6.74 15.69
N GLU A 80 -2.23 6.86 16.42
CA GLU A 80 -0.87 6.64 15.90
C GLU A 80 -0.72 5.23 15.34
N GLU A 81 -1.37 4.25 15.97
CA GLU A 81 -1.40 2.85 15.53
C GLU A 81 -2.01 2.72 14.11
N THR A 82 -3.14 3.39 13.85
CA THR A 82 -3.78 3.40 12.53
C THR A 82 -2.87 4.06 11.49
N TYR A 83 -2.22 5.18 11.85
CA TYR A 83 -1.25 5.86 10.98
C TYR A 83 -0.07 4.95 10.61
N GLN A 84 0.47 4.23 11.58
CA GLN A 84 1.58 3.28 11.35
C GLN A 84 1.16 2.12 10.45
N LEU A 85 -0.03 1.55 10.67
CA LEU A 85 -0.59 0.49 9.83
C LEU A 85 -0.82 0.97 8.38
N ALA A 86 -1.37 2.18 8.21
CA ALA A 86 -1.55 2.81 6.91
C ALA A 86 -0.21 3.04 6.18
N GLY A 87 0.80 3.53 6.90
CA GLY A 87 2.14 3.70 6.35
C GLY A 87 2.78 2.36 5.93
N GLN A 88 2.60 1.31 6.73
CA GLN A 88 3.05 -0.05 6.39
C GLN A 88 2.32 -0.59 5.15
N PHE A 89 1.01 -0.37 5.06
CA PHE A 89 0.21 -0.78 3.91
C PHE A 89 0.70 -0.10 2.61
N LEU A 90 0.93 1.21 2.62
CA LEU A 90 1.51 1.94 1.47
C LEU A 90 2.90 1.42 1.09
N LYS A 91 3.73 1.06 2.09
CA LYS A 91 5.05 0.45 1.85
C LYS A 91 4.94 -0.96 1.28
N ALA A 92 3.91 -1.71 1.63
CA ALA A 92 3.68 -3.07 1.12
C ALA A 92 3.15 -3.09 -0.32
N LEU A 93 2.65 -1.96 -0.86
CA LEU A 93 2.23 -1.89 -2.26
C LEU A 93 3.42 -2.15 -3.21
N PRO A 94 3.22 -2.97 -4.28
CA PRO A 94 4.25 -3.24 -5.27
C PRO A 94 4.75 -1.98 -5.98
N LEU A 95 5.99 -2.02 -6.43
CA LEU A 95 6.56 -0.96 -7.26
C LEU A 95 5.73 -0.75 -8.52
N GLY A 96 5.40 0.50 -8.82
CA GLY A 96 4.58 0.88 -9.97
C GLY A 96 3.07 0.67 -9.80
N ALA A 97 2.61 0.17 -8.64
CA ALA A 97 1.19 0.21 -8.32
C ALA A 97 0.68 1.66 -8.27
N SER A 98 -0.55 1.88 -8.73
CA SER A 98 -1.18 3.18 -8.58
C SER A 98 -1.34 3.50 -7.10
N MET A 99 -0.93 4.70 -6.69
CA MET A 99 -1.08 5.14 -5.32
C MET A 99 -2.53 5.56 -5.04
N PRO A 100 -3.09 5.22 -3.88
CA PRO A 100 -4.43 5.61 -3.50
C PRO A 100 -4.51 7.10 -3.13
N ALA A 101 -5.72 7.65 -3.21
CA ALA A 101 -6.08 8.84 -2.45
C ALA A 101 -6.34 8.44 -0.99
N ILE A 102 -5.99 9.30 -0.04
CA ILE A 102 -6.05 9.00 1.39
C ILE A 102 -7.09 9.91 2.03
N SER A 103 -7.84 9.38 3.01
CA SER A 103 -8.81 10.14 3.81
C SER A 103 -8.94 9.53 5.20
N ALA A 104 -9.38 10.34 6.18
CA ALA A 104 -9.75 9.85 7.50
C ALA A 104 -11.26 9.65 7.62
N GLU A 105 -11.65 8.66 8.42
CA GLU A 105 -13.04 8.39 8.77
C GLU A 105 -13.33 8.84 10.20
N ALA A 106 -14.61 9.08 10.49
CA ALA A 106 -15.05 9.62 11.78
C ALA A 106 -14.87 8.64 12.95
N ASP A 107 -14.55 7.38 12.68
CA ASP A 107 -14.25 6.30 13.64
C ASP A 107 -12.75 6.06 13.82
N GLY A 108 -11.91 7.02 13.38
CA GLY A 108 -10.46 6.94 13.50
C GLY A 108 -9.79 5.98 12.52
N HIS A 109 -10.54 5.45 11.53
CA HIS A 109 -9.98 4.66 10.45
C HIS A 109 -9.33 5.54 9.38
N LEU A 110 -8.44 4.95 8.59
CA LEU A 110 -7.85 5.59 7.41
C LEU A 110 -8.25 4.85 6.15
N THR A 111 -8.86 5.56 5.21
CA THR A 111 -9.30 5.02 3.92
C THR A 111 -8.29 5.31 2.82
N MET A 112 -8.00 4.26 2.05
CA MET A 112 -7.22 4.26 0.82
C MET A 112 -8.16 4.03 -0.36
N GLU A 113 -8.29 5.01 -1.24
CA GLU A 113 -9.20 4.95 -2.39
C GLU A 113 -8.45 4.92 -3.73
N TRP A 114 -8.78 3.93 -4.57
CA TRP A 114 -8.41 3.88 -5.98
C TRP A 114 -9.64 4.18 -6.81
N TYR A 115 -9.61 5.31 -7.52
CA TYR A 115 -10.70 5.74 -8.37
C TYR A 115 -10.26 5.80 -9.84
N ARG A 116 -11.00 5.13 -10.72
CA ARG A 116 -10.85 5.25 -12.18
C ARG A 116 -12.09 5.85 -12.84
N THR A 117 -13.27 5.38 -12.46
CA THR A 117 -14.58 5.89 -12.93
C THR A 117 -15.63 5.64 -11.84
N PRO A 118 -16.85 6.22 -11.90
CA PRO A 118 -17.88 5.98 -10.87
C PRO A 118 -18.30 4.52 -10.69
N ARG A 119 -18.00 3.64 -11.66
CA ARG A 119 -18.24 2.18 -11.57
C ARG A 119 -16.95 1.38 -11.44
N ARG A 120 -15.79 2.02 -11.32
CA ARG A 120 -14.49 1.40 -11.10
C ARG A 120 -13.78 2.15 -9.99
N THR A 121 -14.08 1.74 -8.77
CA THR A 121 -13.55 2.32 -7.54
C THR A 121 -13.27 1.19 -6.57
N LEU A 122 -12.18 1.29 -5.82
CA LEU A 122 -11.88 0.45 -4.66
C LEU A 122 -11.63 1.38 -3.49
N SER A 123 -12.30 1.13 -2.37
CA SER A 123 -11.98 1.72 -1.08
C SER A 123 -11.50 0.61 -0.15
N VAL A 124 -10.41 0.89 0.57
CA VAL A 124 -9.83 0.03 1.62
C VAL A 124 -9.66 0.88 2.87
N SER A 125 -10.46 0.59 3.89
CA SER A 125 -10.39 1.21 5.21
C SER A 125 -9.54 0.38 6.15
N ILE A 126 -8.61 1.04 6.85
CA ILE A 126 -7.67 0.44 7.78
C ILE A 126 -8.13 0.77 9.20
N SER A 127 -8.50 -0.27 9.94
CA SER A 127 -8.92 -0.16 11.33
C SER A 127 -7.72 -0.08 12.30
N PRO A 128 -7.92 0.50 13.50
CA PRO A 128 -6.93 0.46 14.57
C PRO A 128 -6.49 -0.96 14.97
N GLU A 129 -7.37 -1.96 14.79
CA GLU A 129 -7.11 -3.37 15.10
C GLU A 129 -6.31 -4.11 14.01
N GLY A 130 -5.93 -3.42 12.93
CA GLY A 130 -5.19 -4.04 11.82
C GLY A 130 -6.05 -4.89 10.89
N GLN A 131 -7.36 -4.66 10.83
CA GLN A 131 -8.23 -5.20 9.79
C GLN A 131 -8.33 -4.24 8.60
N LEU A 132 -8.37 -4.79 7.40
CA LEU A 132 -8.59 -4.09 6.14
C LEU A 132 -10.01 -4.37 5.65
N HIS A 133 -10.90 -3.41 5.85
CA HIS A 133 -12.26 -3.46 5.30
C HIS A 133 -12.23 -2.91 3.89
N TYR A 134 -12.76 -3.64 2.90
CA TYR A 134 -12.72 -3.17 1.53
C TYR A 134 -14.04 -3.31 0.81
N ALA A 135 -14.27 -2.40 -0.13
CA ALA A 135 -15.39 -2.40 -1.04
C ALA A 135 -14.94 -1.93 -2.44
N ALA A 136 -15.32 -2.66 -3.47
CA ALA A 136 -14.98 -2.38 -4.84
C ALA A 136 -16.20 -2.41 -5.75
N LEU A 137 -16.28 -1.43 -6.65
CA LEU A 137 -17.14 -1.40 -7.81
C LEU A 137 -16.31 -1.76 -9.05
N LEU A 138 -16.80 -2.70 -9.84
CA LEU A 138 -16.11 -3.27 -11.01
C LEU A 138 -17.08 -3.39 -12.18
N GLY A 139 -17.60 -2.25 -12.64
CA GLY A 139 -18.62 -2.13 -13.67
C GLY A 139 -19.99 -2.60 -13.15
N GLY A 140 -20.39 -3.79 -13.58
CA GLY A 140 -21.63 -4.45 -13.14
C GLY A 140 -21.47 -5.34 -11.91
N SER A 141 -20.23 -5.61 -11.49
CA SER A 141 -19.94 -6.45 -10.33
C SER A 141 -19.46 -5.63 -9.13
N LYS A 142 -19.67 -6.16 -7.93
CA LYS A 142 -19.18 -5.59 -6.67
C LYS A 142 -18.40 -6.66 -5.92
N ALA A 143 -17.42 -6.24 -5.14
CA ALA A 143 -16.72 -7.10 -4.19
C ALA A 143 -16.57 -6.35 -2.88
N TYR A 144 -16.68 -7.03 -1.76
CA TYR A 144 -16.44 -6.45 -0.44
C TYR A 144 -16.00 -7.55 0.51
N GLY A 145 -15.32 -7.17 1.58
CA GLY A 145 -14.84 -8.13 2.56
C GLY A 145 -13.99 -7.48 3.63
N THR A 146 -13.36 -8.32 4.43
CA THR A 146 -12.43 -7.91 5.47
C THR A 146 -11.29 -8.91 5.50
N GLU A 147 -10.07 -8.42 5.52
CA GLU A 147 -8.86 -9.23 5.60
C GLU A 147 -7.95 -8.69 6.71
N PRO A 148 -7.28 -9.54 7.49
CA PRO A 148 -6.29 -9.08 8.45
C PRO A 148 -5.03 -8.57 7.73
N PHE A 149 -4.41 -7.51 8.27
CA PHE A 149 -3.14 -7.00 7.78
C PHE A 149 -1.96 -7.54 8.59
N PHE A 150 -1.06 -8.26 7.93
CA PHE A 150 0.15 -8.81 8.54
C PHE A 150 1.43 -8.23 7.94
N GLY A 151 1.38 -6.98 7.45
CA GLY A 151 2.52 -6.30 6.80
C GLY A 151 2.64 -6.59 5.29
N GLU A 152 1.76 -7.42 4.74
CA GLU A 152 1.66 -7.72 3.31
C GLU A 152 0.24 -7.37 2.82
N VAL A 153 0.12 -6.83 1.61
CA VAL A 153 -1.20 -6.55 1.02
C VAL A 153 -1.87 -7.87 0.64
N PRO A 154 -3.07 -8.19 1.16
CA PRO A 154 -3.78 -9.43 0.82
C PRO A 154 -4.00 -9.58 -0.69
N GLU A 155 -3.88 -10.81 -1.21
CA GLU A 155 -4.04 -11.11 -2.64
C GLU A 155 -5.40 -10.65 -3.18
N ALA A 156 -6.46 -10.76 -2.36
CA ALA A 156 -7.78 -10.26 -2.68
C ALA A 156 -7.76 -8.76 -3.01
N ILE A 157 -7.12 -7.94 -2.18
CA ILE A 157 -7.02 -6.49 -2.36
C ILE A 157 -6.13 -6.16 -3.56
N MET A 158 -4.98 -6.84 -3.72
CA MET A 158 -4.10 -6.66 -4.88
C MET A 158 -4.81 -6.95 -6.21
N SER A 159 -5.61 -8.03 -6.25
CA SER A 159 -6.43 -8.37 -7.41
C SER A 159 -7.44 -7.26 -7.72
N LEU A 160 -8.07 -6.68 -6.70
CA LEU A 160 -9.03 -5.58 -6.86
C LEU A 160 -8.37 -4.30 -7.38
N ILE A 161 -7.20 -3.91 -6.84
CA ILE A 161 -6.43 -2.76 -7.32
C ILE A 161 -6.17 -2.89 -8.83
N ASN A 162 -5.68 -4.05 -9.28
CA ASN A 162 -5.40 -4.30 -10.69
C ASN A 162 -6.67 -4.24 -11.56
N ARG A 163 -7.78 -4.82 -11.07
CA ARG A 163 -9.07 -4.80 -11.79
C ARG A 163 -9.70 -3.41 -11.88
N VAL A 164 -9.42 -2.52 -10.93
CA VAL A 164 -9.88 -1.12 -10.97
C VAL A 164 -8.99 -0.28 -11.88
N MET A 165 -7.66 -0.39 -11.74
CA MET A 165 -6.70 0.56 -12.34
C MET A 165 -6.18 0.16 -13.72
N VAL A 166 -6.07 -1.14 -14.01
CA VAL A 166 -5.49 -1.63 -15.27
C VAL A 166 -6.57 -1.97 -16.29
N ALA A 167 -7.61 -2.71 -15.87
CA ALA A 167 -8.72 -3.15 -16.74
C ALA A 167 -9.71 -2.04 -17.10
#